data_AF-A0A934BL40-F1
#
_entry.id   AF-A0A934BL40-F1
#
_cell.length_a   1.000
_cell.length_b   1.000
_cell.length_c   1.000
_cell.angle_alpha   90.00
_cell.angle_beta   90.00
_cell.angle_gamma   90.00
#
_symmetry.space_group_name_H-M   'P 1'
#
loop_
_entity.id
_entity.type
_entity.pdbx_description
1 polymer ?
#
loop_
_entity_poly.entity_id
_entity_poly.type
_entity_poly.pdbx_seq_one_letter_code
_entity_poly.pdbx_strand_id
1 'polypeptide(L)'
;MITVRAYNNRRGKKIIIDLDKELSEEGIKFYPGVSYRHLMVWNGGSDAAKMETTPPHDITGKEITAHLPKGEGSKKLIQLMNDIG
;
A
#
# COMPACT_ATOMS: atom_id res chain seq x y z
N MET A 1 -1.54 -5.77 -3.37
CA MET A 1 -0.73 -5.93 -2.14
C MET A 1 0.29 -4.81 -2.11
N ILE A 2 -0.03 -3.67 -1.48
CA ILE A 2 0.98 -2.63 -1.24
C ILE A 2 1.94 -3.21 -0.21
N THR A 3 3.19 -3.42 -0.59
CA THR A 3 4.18 -3.96 0.35
C THR A 3 4.80 -2.78 1.09
N VAL A 4 4.24 -2.44 2.24
CA VAL A 4 4.98 -1.69 3.25
C VAL A 4 6.09 -2.62 3.72
N ARG A 5 7.36 -2.22 3.55
CA ARG A 5 8.51 -2.96 4.12
C ARG A 5 8.53 -2.80 5.64
N ALA A 6 7.56 -3.41 6.29
CA ALA A 6 7.48 -3.56 7.73
C ALA A 6 8.13 -4.90 8.09
N TYR A 7 9.20 -4.84 8.87
CA TYR A 7 9.91 -6.03 9.36
C TYR A 7 8.98 -6.88 10.24
N ASN A 8 9.16 -8.20 10.21
CA ASN A 8 8.44 -9.16 11.04
C ASN A 8 8.80 -9.02 12.54
N ASN A 9 8.27 -7.99 13.19
CA ASN A 9 8.41 -7.76 14.63
C ASN A 9 7.35 -6.73 15.11
N ARG A 10 7.34 -6.44 16.42
CA ARG A 10 6.47 -5.41 17.03
C ARG A 10 6.52 -4.06 16.30
N ARG A 11 7.62 -3.71 15.62
CA ARG A 11 7.73 -2.45 14.86
C ARG A 11 6.87 -2.48 13.59
N GLY A 12 6.83 -3.59 12.85
CA GLY A 12 5.98 -3.69 11.67
C GLY A 12 4.50 -3.48 12.01
N LYS A 13 4.03 -4.13 13.08
CA LYS A 13 2.67 -3.89 13.60
C LYS A 13 2.44 -2.43 13.99
N LYS A 14 3.40 -1.80 14.67
CA LYS A 14 3.30 -0.39 15.07
C LYS A 14 3.21 0.55 13.87
N ILE A 15 4.06 0.35 12.85
CA ILE A 15 4.03 1.14 11.61
C ILE A 15 2.64 1.08 10.97
N ILE A 16 2.06 -0.12 10.82
CA ILE A 16 0.74 -0.24 10.20
C ILE A 16 -0.37 0.40 11.04
N ILE A 17 -0.29 0.32 12.36
CA ILE A 17 -1.25 0.99 13.25
C ILE A 17 -1.13 2.51 13.12
N ASP A 18 0.09 3.03 13.02
CA ASP A 18 0.31 4.47 12.90
C ASP A 18 -0.13 4.97 11.51
N LEU A 19 0.13 4.20 10.44
CA LEU A 19 -0.44 4.46 9.11
C LEU A 19 -1.97 4.46 9.10
N ASP A 20 -2.62 3.53 9.80
CA ASP A 20 -4.09 3.52 9.91
C ASP A 20 -4.60 4.79 10.60
N LYS A 21 -3.92 5.27 11.65
CA LYS A 21 -4.32 6.51 12.33
C LYS A 21 -4.19 7.75 11.45
N GLU A 22 -3.16 7.79 10.60
CA GLU A 22 -2.84 8.98 9.80
C GLU A 22 -3.57 9.01 8.46
N LEU A 23 -3.73 7.85 7.82
CA LEU A 23 -4.17 7.74 6.44
C LEU A 23 -5.51 7.01 6.26
N SER A 24 -6.13 6.51 7.34
CA SER A 24 -7.49 5.96 7.21
C SER A 24 -8.50 7.08 6.91
N GLU A 25 -9.43 6.75 6.02
CA GLU A 25 -10.51 7.64 5.58
C GLU A 25 -11.72 6.78 5.19
N GLU A 26 -12.80 7.42 4.75
CA GLU A 26 -13.99 6.69 4.31
C GLU A 26 -13.63 5.69 3.19
N GLY A 27 -13.75 4.41 3.51
CA GLY A 27 -13.45 3.32 2.60
C GLY A 27 -12.02 2.78 2.66
N ILE A 28 -11.05 3.43 3.32
CA ILE A 28 -9.65 2.94 3.42
C ILE A 28 -9.28 2.58 4.85
N LYS A 29 -8.80 1.34 5.05
CA LYS A 29 -8.29 0.86 6.34
C LYS A 29 -7.04 -0.01 6.21
N PHE A 30 -6.18 0.04 7.21
CA PHE A 30 -4.93 -0.73 7.28
C PHE A 30 -4.95 -1.72 8.45
N TYR A 31 -4.51 -2.96 8.18
CA TYR A 31 -4.53 -4.05 9.15
C TYR A 31 -3.14 -4.69 9.27
N PRO A 32 -2.59 -4.77 10.49
CA PRO A 32 -1.33 -5.46 10.71
C PRO A 32 -1.54 -6.98 10.57
N GLY A 33 -0.93 -7.59 9.56
CA GLY A 33 -0.85 -9.05 9.45
C GLY A 33 0.45 -9.65 10.01
N VAL A 34 0.84 -10.79 9.45
CA VAL A 34 1.99 -11.59 9.89
C VAL A 34 3.16 -11.44 8.91
N SER A 35 4.37 -11.39 9.45
CA SER A 35 5.58 -11.12 8.66
C SER A 35 5.50 -9.79 7.93
N TYR A 36 5.78 -9.78 6.63
CA TYR A 36 5.69 -8.59 5.76
C TYR A 36 4.31 -8.42 5.12
N ARG A 37 3.35 -9.31 5.42
CA ARG A 37 2.02 -9.32 4.78
C ARG A 37 1.05 -8.53 5.64
N HIS A 38 0.97 -7.23 5.38
CA HIS A 38 -0.05 -6.34 5.92
C HIS A 38 -1.13 -6.09 4.86
N LEU A 39 -2.31 -5.69 5.29
CA LEU A 39 -3.47 -5.51 4.40
C LEU A 39 -3.92 -4.06 4.42
N MET A 40 -4.24 -3.54 3.23
CA MET A 40 -5.05 -2.35 3.05
C MET A 40 -6.38 -2.80 2.43
N VAL A 41 -7.49 -2.43 3.04
CA VAL A 41 -8.84 -2.64 2.50
C VAL A 41 -9.32 -1.31 1.94
N TRP A 42 -9.80 -1.32 0.69
CA TRP A 42 -10.30 -0.14 0.00
C TRP A 42 -11.70 -0.40 -0.57
N ASN A 43 -12.72 0.03 0.16
CA ASN A 43 -14.12 0.00 -0.25
C ASN A 43 -14.43 1.26 -1.07
N GLY A 44 -14.98 1.09 -2.27
CA GLY A 44 -15.22 2.21 -3.19
C GLY A 44 -14.00 2.62 -4.03
N GLY A 45 -12.88 1.92 -3.89
CA GLY A 45 -11.79 1.97 -4.86
C GLY A 45 -12.26 1.30 -6.14
N SER A 46 -12.89 2.07 -7.03
CA SER A 46 -13.46 1.59 -8.28
C SER A 46 -12.46 0.69 -9.01
N ASP A 47 -12.90 -0.55 -9.25
CA ASP A 47 -12.14 -1.63 -9.85
C ASP A 47 -10.63 -1.62 -9.55
N ALA A 48 -10.25 -1.56 -8.27
CA ALA A 48 -8.85 -1.81 -7.88
C ALA A 48 -8.32 -3.15 -8.43
N ALA A 49 -9.21 -4.07 -8.80
CA ALA A 49 -8.92 -5.31 -9.53
C ALA A 49 -8.43 -5.10 -10.99
N LYS A 50 -8.80 -3.99 -11.64
CA LYS A 50 -8.32 -3.60 -12.99
C LYS A 50 -7.07 -2.72 -12.92
N MET A 51 -6.66 -2.28 -11.73
CA MET A 51 -5.46 -1.49 -11.55
C MET A 51 -4.22 -2.36 -11.72
N GLU A 52 -3.34 -1.95 -12.61
CA GLU A 52 -2.07 -2.62 -12.81
C GLU A 52 -1.08 -2.17 -11.74
N THR A 53 -0.54 -3.14 -11.00
CA THR A 53 0.49 -2.91 -9.99
C THR A 53 1.63 -3.89 -10.22
N THR A 54 2.87 -3.44 -10.01
CA THR A 54 4.05 -4.31 -10.12
C THR A 54 4.47 -4.78 -8.73
N PRO A 55 4.60 -6.10 -8.49
CA PRO A 55 5.13 -6.60 -7.24
C PRO A 55 6.56 -6.08 -6.99
N PRO A 56 6.89 -5.66 -5.75
CA PRO A 56 8.19 -5.05 -5.46
C PRO A 56 9.38 -6.01 -5.61
N HIS A 57 9.14 -7.33 -5.62
CA HIS A 57 10.20 -8.30 -5.87
C HIS A 57 10.66 -8.31 -7.34
N ASP A 58 9.79 -7.93 -8.29
CA ASP A 58 10.08 -7.93 -9.74
C ASP A 58 10.93 -6.72 -10.19
N ILE A 59 10.98 -5.68 -9.35
CA ILE A 59 11.59 -4.38 -9.64
C ILE A 59 12.70 -4.00 -8.67
N THR A 60 13.23 -5.00 -7.96
CA THR A 60 14.38 -4.78 -7.06
C THR A 60 15.55 -4.18 -7.83
N GLY A 61 16.02 -3.01 -7.40
CA GLY A 61 17.13 -2.29 -8.04
C GLY A 61 16.77 -1.51 -9.31
N LYS A 62 15.47 -1.41 -9.67
CA LYS A 62 14.99 -0.64 -10.81
C LYS A 62 14.36 0.69 -10.37
N GLU A 63 14.34 1.65 -11.28
CA GLU A 63 13.60 2.92 -11.17
C GLU A 63 12.11 2.67 -10.94
N ILE A 64 11.50 3.29 -9.92
CA ILE A 64 10.08 3.02 -9.59
C ILE A 64 9.11 3.67 -10.57
N THR A 65 9.53 4.74 -11.26
CA THR A 65 8.67 5.62 -12.05
C THR A 65 7.89 4.88 -13.13
N ALA A 66 8.54 3.91 -13.80
CA ALA A 66 7.90 3.09 -14.84
C ALA A 66 6.90 2.06 -14.28
N HIS A 67 6.99 1.78 -12.97
CA HIS A 67 6.27 0.73 -12.24
C HIS A 67 5.24 1.27 -11.24
N LEU A 68 4.99 2.58 -11.26
CA LEU A 68 3.88 3.16 -10.50
C LEU A 68 2.55 2.54 -10.93
N PRO A 69 1.56 2.44 -10.02
CA PRO A 69 0.23 1.95 -10.35
C PRO A 69 -0.37 2.65 -11.58
N LYS A 70 -1.07 1.90 -12.43
CA LYS A 70 -1.72 2.43 -13.65
C LYS A 70 -3.18 1.98 -13.70
N GLY A 71 -4.00 2.74 -14.43
CA GLY A 71 -5.43 2.49 -14.58
C GLY A 71 -6.29 3.30 -13.60
N GLU A 72 -7.57 2.96 -13.54
CA GLU A 72 -8.53 3.64 -12.67
C GLU A 72 -8.13 3.47 -11.19
N GLY A 73 -8.30 4.53 -10.39
CA GLY A 73 -7.89 4.55 -8.97
C GLY A 73 -6.39 4.75 -8.70
N SER A 74 -5.52 4.64 -9.72
CA SER A 74 -4.06 4.74 -9.55
C SER A 74 -3.59 6.04 -8.92
N LYS A 75 -4.21 7.18 -9.28
CA LYS A 75 -3.85 8.50 -8.72
C LYS A 75 -4.00 8.56 -7.21
N LYS A 76 -5.10 8.03 -6.68
CA LYS A 76 -5.35 8.00 -5.23
C LYS A 76 -4.38 7.05 -4.53
N LEU A 77 -4.08 5.90 -5.15
CA LEU A 77 -3.08 4.98 -4.62
C LEU A 77 -1.68 5.60 -4.57
N ILE A 78 -1.27 6.30 -5.63
CA ILE A 78 0.02 7.02 -5.69
C ILE A 78 0.07 8.15 -4.65
N GLN A 79 -1.03 8.88 -4.48
CA GLN A 79 -1.13 9.90 -3.45
C GLN A 79 -0.90 9.31 -2.06
N LEU A 80 -1.62 8.23 -1.71
CA LEU A 80 -1.41 7.52 -0.45
C LEU A 80 0.03 7.03 -0.28
N MET A 81 0.68 6.56 -1.37
CA MET A 81 2.09 6.16 -1.32
C MET A 81 3.04 7.32 -1.01
N ASN A 82 2.72 8.53 -1.47
CA ASN A 82 3.52 9.73 -1.22
C ASN A 82 3.22 10.37 0.13
N ASP A 83 2.00 10.20 0.64
CA ASP A 83 1.58 10.69 1.95
C ASP A 83 2.16 9.85 3.11
N ILE A 84 2.81 8.71 2.81
CA ILE A 84 3.57 7.86 3.78
C ILE A 84 4.95 8.50 4.16
N GLY A 85 5.04 9.83 4.17
CA GLY A 85 6.28 10.60 4.36
C GLY A 85 6.52 11.09 5.79
#